data_AF-A0A7X4AN36-F1
#
_entry.id   AF-A0A7X4AN36-F1
#
_cell.length_a   1.000
_cell.length_b   1.000
_cell.length_c   1.000
_cell.angle_alpha   90.00
_cell.angle_beta   90.00
_cell.angle_gamma   90.00
#
_symmetry.space_group_name_H-M   'P 1'
#
loop_
_entity.id
_entity.type
_entity.pdbx_description
1 polymer ?
#
loop_
_entity_poly.entity_id
_entity_poly.type
_entity_poly.pdbx_seq_one_letter_code
_entity_poly.pdbx_strand_id
1 'polypeptide(L)'
;MYEKHNEIIKAQVFLEALQSDVTSVTFSNCIIEGIVDIFSVELERDENDRILLNKSLSCTGCTFKNIVNFRTVIFEKDVDFRRTLFEADLDFDEAILRGSCAFREATFQRRADFHNATFHKSVSFWRARFNNVADFHRVEFHRNAVFHEAYFYNEVNFRRALFQGILDCTRTWFSETTTFNNATFLGTANFTAAQFVGVAAFRDIQYIPNTLFPLIGAKLRKKRYRATEFYLDSQHVDEVENPFFKRYVADQQFIRAFNQANPVLARLWRWSSDYGRSLALWASWSILFVFLFAIAYRFPFPAWMSLWLVDLTPHFDQITGGYSEKPLTLWGCFYFSVVTFTTLGFGDVVADNTAARFLVTLEVIFGYVMLGGLISIFANKLASRS
;
A
#
# COMPACT_ATOMS: atom_id res chain seq x y z
N MET A 1 -13.35 38.83 7.18
CA MET A 1 -13.68 38.04 5.98
C MET A 1 -13.49 38.96 4.79
N TYR A 2 -12.69 38.55 3.81
CA TYR A 2 -12.44 39.32 2.59
C TYR A 2 -13.15 38.62 1.43
N GLU A 3 -14.02 39.31 0.71
CA GLU A 3 -14.80 38.70 -0.37
C GLU A 3 -14.82 39.57 -1.63
N LYS A 4 -14.66 38.93 -2.79
CA LYS A 4 -14.83 39.54 -4.11
C LYS A 4 -15.55 38.59 -5.06
N HIS A 5 -16.42 39.14 -5.91
CA HIS A 5 -17.28 38.36 -6.80
C HIS A 5 -17.36 38.96 -8.21
N ASN A 6 -17.27 38.12 -9.25
CA ASN A 6 -17.44 38.51 -10.66
C ASN A 6 -16.56 39.70 -11.11
N GLU A 7 -15.36 39.81 -10.54
CA GLU A 7 -14.43 40.92 -10.81
C GLU A 7 -13.15 40.45 -11.49
N ILE A 8 -12.51 41.35 -12.24
CA ILE A 8 -11.12 41.20 -12.69
C ILE A 8 -10.21 41.82 -11.62
N ILE A 9 -9.30 41.02 -11.09
CA ILE A 9 -8.48 41.34 -9.93
C ILE A 9 -7.02 41.16 -10.33
N LYS A 10 -6.17 42.14 -10.02
CA LYS A 10 -4.72 41.97 -10.18
C LYS A 10 -4.19 41.04 -9.10
N ALA A 11 -3.21 40.21 -9.43
CA ALA A 11 -2.56 39.28 -8.50
C ALA A 11 -2.06 39.98 -7.22
N GLN A 12 -1.62 41.23 -7.32
CA GLN A 12 -1.23 42.02 -6.15
C GLN A 12 -2.38 42.21 -5.13
N VAL A 13 -3.60 42.46 -5.59
CA VAL A 13 -4.78 42.59 -4.70
C VAL A 13 -5.14 41.24 -4.07
N PHE A 14 -4.95 40.15 -4.81
CA PHE A 14 -5.10 38.79 -4.27
C PHE A 14 -4.08 38.52 -3.16
N LEU A 15 -2.82 38.88 -3.38
CA LEU A 15 -1.72 38.74 -2.42
C LEU A 15 -1.92 39.62 -1.17
N GLU A 16 -2.34 40.87 -1.34
CA GLU A 16 -2.73 41.78 -0.24
C GLU A 16 -3.89 41.20 0.59
N ALA A 17 -4.86 40.54 -0.05
CA ALA A 17 -5.95 39.87 0.65
C ALA A 17 -5.44 38.72 1.54
N LEU A 18 -4.43 37.98 1.09
CA LEU A 18 -3.77 36.95 1.90
C LEU A 18 -3.04 37.57 3.10
N GLN A 19 -2.36 38.71 2.93
CA GLN A 19 -1.64 39.45 3.98
C GLN A 19 -2.51 40.12 5.04
N SER A 20 -3.75 40.46 4.70
CA SER A 20 -4.66 41.16 5.63
C SER A 20 -4.83 40.41 6.97
N ASP A 21 -5.51 40.96 7.97
CA ASP A 21 -5.77 40.23 9.23
C ASP A 21 -7.03 39.35 9.19
N VAL A 22 -7.63 39.12 8.00
CA VAL A 22 -8.90 38.37 7.91
C VAL A 22 -8.73 36.85 8.06
N THR A 23 -9.65 36.19 8.76
CA THR A 23 -9.64 34.73 8.95
C THR A 23 -9.99 33.91 7.70
N SER A 24 -10.69 34.52 6.75
CA SER A 24 -11.17 33.87 5.52
C SER A 24 -11.11 34.81 4.32
N VAL A 25 -10.62 34.29 3.20
CA VAL A 25 -10.50 34.99 1.92
C VAL A 25 -11.29 34.21 0.87
N THR A 26 -12.28 34.86 0.27
CA THR A 26 -13.22 34.27 -0.70
C THR A 26 -13.21 35.06 -2.02
N PHE A 27 -12.94 34.39 -3.12
CA PHE A 27 -13.10 34.87 -4.47
C PHE A 27 -14.09 33.96 -5.20
N SER A 28 -15.10 34.54 -5.84
CA SER A 28 -16.12 33.78 -6.56
C SER A 28 -16.27 34.32 -7.98
N ASN A 29 -16.06 33.46 -8.99
CA ASN A 29 -16.14 33.82 -10.40
C ASN A 29 -15.24 35.01 -10.80
N CYS A 30 -14.09 35.16 -10.13
CA CYS A 30 -13.16 36.25 -10.41
C CYS A 30 -12.09 35.84 -11.42
N ILE A 31 -11.58 36.80 -12.19
CA ILE A 31 -10.43 36.62 -13.07
C ILE A 31 -9.23 37.26 -12.39
N ILE A 32 -8.20 36.46 -12.09
CA ILE A 32 -6.98 36.91 -11.42
C ILE A 32 -5.88 37.02 -12.47
N GLU A 33 -5.42 38.26 -12.69
CA GLU A 33 -4.42 38.61 -13.70
C GLU A 33 -3.07 38.94 -13.07
N GLY A 34 -1.99 38.39 -13.61
CA GLY A 34 -0.64 38.55 -13.08
C GLY A 34 -0.18 37.34 -12.27
N ILE A 35 1.13 37.25 -12.08
CA ILE A 35 1.77 36.13 -11.38
C ILE A 35 1.41 36.19 -9.91
N VAL A 36 0.82 35.11 -9.39
CA VAL A 36 0.55 34.94 -7.96
C VAL A 36 1.75 34.23 -7.36
N ASP A 37 2.68 34.99 -6.80
CA ASP A 37 3.84 34.44 -6.12
C ASP A 37 3.77 34.72 -4.62
N ILE A 38 3.49 33.69 -3.83
CA ILE A 38 3.33 33.83 -2.37
C ILE A 38 4.63 34.29 -1.68
N PHE A 39 5.80 34.08 -2.30
CA PHE A 39 7.08 34.54 -1.74
C PHE A 39 7.27 36.06 -1.84
N SER A 40 6.49 36.73 -2.69
CA SER A 40 6.50 38.20 -2.80
C SER A 40 5.81 38.89 -1.61
N VAL A 41 5.24 38.10 -0.70
CA VAL A 41 4.40 38.55 0.40
C VAL A 41 5.10 38.27 1.74
N GLU A 42 5.05 39.25 2.63
CA GLU A 42 5.41 39.10 4.04
C GLU A 42 4.27 38.40 4.79
N LEU A 43 4.44 37.11 5.08
CA LEU A 43 3.55 36.29 5.90
C LEU A 43 4.34 35.62 7.02
N GLU A 44 3.64 35.14 8.05
CA GLU A 44 4.24 34.35 9.13
C GLU A 44 4.97 33.13 8.57
N ARG A 45 6.10 32.79 9.19
CA ARG A 45 6.93 31.64 8.79
C ARG A 45 7.19 30.70 9.95
N ASP A 46 7.26 29.41 9.66
CA ASP A 46 7.64 28.37 10.62
C ASP A 46 9.17 28.35 10.85
N GLU A 47 9.64 27.57 11.82
CA GLU A 47 11.06 27.34 12.14
C GLU A 47 11.89 26.87 10.93
N ASN A 48 11.23 26.28 9.93
CA ASN A 48 11.84 25.80 8.70
C ASN A 48 11.72 26.80 7.51
N ASP A 49 11.45 28.08 7.78
CA ASP A 49 11.27 29.15 6.78
C ASP A 49 10.11 28.92 5.78
N ARG A 50 9.13 28.12 6.19
CA ARG A 50 7.92 27.84 5.39
C ARG A 50 6.85 28.87 5.68
N ILE A 51 6.24 29.41 4.63
CA ILE A 51 5.15 30.38 4.75
C ILE A 51 3.91 29.71 5.34
N LEU A 52 3.38 30.29 6.41
CA LEU A 52 2.18 29.82 7.11
C LEU A 52 0.97 30.65 6.68
N LEU A 53 -0.01 30.00 6.06
CA LEU A 53 -1.30 30.61 5.76
C LEU A 53 -2.37 30.09 6.73
N ASN A 54 -2.58 30.82 7.82
CA ASN A 54 -3.54 30.48 8.86
C ASN A 54 -4.98 30.96 8.55
N LYS A 55 -5.46 30.71 7.33
CA LYS A 55 -6.71 31.27 6.82
C LYS A 55 -7.36 30.34 5.82
N SER A 56 -8.69 30.33 5.77
CA SER A 56 -9.39 29.59 4.71
C SER A 56 -9.30 30.34 3.39
N LEU A 57 -8.83 29.68 2.34
CA LEU A 57 -8.73 30.24 1.00
C LEU A 57 -9.78 29.59 0.10
N SER A 58 -10.73 30.37 -0.38
CA SER A 58 -11.76 29.91 -1.31
C SER A 58 -11.69 30.73 -2.59
N CYS A 59 -11.40 30.09 -3.71
CA CYS A 59 -11.42 30.63 -5.05
C CYS A 59 -12.31 29.73 -5.89
N THR A 60 -13.61 30.01 -5.93
CA THR A 60 -14.59 29.16 -6.63
C THR A 60 -14.97 29.76 -7.97
N GLY A 61 -14.97 28.96 -9.04
CA GLY A 61 -15.28 29.44 -10.39
C GLY A 61 -14.30 30.48 -10.94
N CYS A 62 -13.14 30.64 -10.30
CA CYS A 62 -12.18 31.69 -10.66
C CYS A 62 -11.33 31.29 -11.86
N THR A 63 -10.68 32.25 -12.50
CA THR A 63 -9.69 32.01 -13.56
C THR A 63 -8.37 32.67 -13.21
N PHE A 64 -7.31 31.88 -13.04
CA PHE A 64 -5.94 32.38 -12.89
C PHE A 64 -5.26 32.38 -14.27
N LYS A 65 -4.97 33.57 -14.79
CA LYS A 65 -4.36 33.73 -16.13
C LYS A 65 -2.87 33.42 -16.17
N ASN A 66 -2.18 33.54 -15.05
CA ASN A 66 -0.74 33.39 -14.93
C ASN A 66 -0.38 32.40 -13.83
N ILE A 67 0.93 32.16 -13.68
CA ILE A 67 1.49 31.18 -12.75
C ILE A 67 1.01 31.46 -11.33
N VAL A 68 0.63 30.39 -10.63
CA VAL A 68 0.25 30.40 -9.22
C VAL A 68 1.26 29.57 -8.45
N ASN A 69 2.08 30.23 -7.64
CA ASN A 69 3.14 29.63 -6.86
C ASN A 69 2.77 29.59 -5.37
N PHE A 70 2.49 28.39 -4.88
CA PHE A 70 2.26 28.04 -3.47
C PHE A 70 3.29 27.03 -2.94
N ARG A 71 4.49 27.02 -3.54
CA ARG A 71 5.58 26.14 -3.15
C ARG A 71 5.95 26.33 -1.67
N THR A 72 6.15 25.23 -0.95
CA THR A 72 6.50 25.17 0.48
C THR A 72 5.51 25.84 1.44
N VAL A 73 4.31 26.22 0.99
CA VAL A 73 3.30 26.87 1.83
C VAL A 73 2.61 25.86 2.74
N ILE A 74 2.37 26.25 3.99
CA ILE A 74 1.56 25.51 4.96
C ILE A 74 0.18 26.15 5.04
N PHE A 75 -0.83 25.47 4.50
CA PHE A 75 -2.24 25.84 4.63
C PHE A 75 -2.84 25.19 5.89
N GLU A 76 -3.03 25.97 6.95
CA GLU A 76 -3.59 25.47 8.22
C GLU A 76 -5.10 25.21 8.13
N LYS A 77 -5.80 25.94 7.25
CA LYS A 77 -7.26 25.84 7.06
C LYS A 77 -7.58 25.29 5.67
N ASP A 78 -8.88 25.16 5.40
CA ASP A 78 -9.40 24.55 4.18
C ASP A 78 -9.12 25.43 2.95
N VAL A 79 -8.87 24.77 1.83
CA VAL A 79 -8.52 25.39 0.54
C VAL A 79 -9.50 24.89 -0.53
N ASP A 80 -10.17 25.82 -1.21
CA ASP A 80 -11.23 25.50 -2.17
C ASP A 80 -10.97 26.18 -3.51
N PHE A 81 -10.68 25.38 -4.53
CA PHE A 81 -10.50 25.77 -5.94
C PHE A 81 -11.56 25.13 -6.85
N ARG A 82 -12.77 24.87 -6.33
CA ARG A 82 -13.84 24.26 -7.13
C ARG A 82 -14.17 25.10 -8.36
N ARG A 83 -14.29 24.46 -9.53
CA ARG A 83 -14.61 25.07 -10.83
C ARG A 83 -13.59 26.13 -11.29
N THR A 84 -12.41 26.13 -10.70
CA THR A 84 -11.38 27.12 -11.05
C THR A 84 -10.57 26.68 -12.26
N LEU A 85 -10.29 27.61 -13.14
CA LEU A 85 -9.46 27.46 -14.32
C LEU A 85 -8.06 28.02 -14.03
N PHE A 86 -7.04 27.20 -14.16
CA PHE A 86 -5.63 27.61 -14.16
C PHE A 86 -5.13 27.58 -15.61
N GLU A 87 -4.96 28.75 -16.21
CA GLU A 87 -4.48 28.88 -17.61
C GLU A 87 -2.96 28.66 -17.73
N ALA A 88 -2.23 28.85 -16.63
CA ALA A 88 -0.79 28.65 -16.52
C ALA A 88 -0.45 27.61 -15.43
N ASP A 89 0.84 27.48 -15.11
CA ASP A 89 1.33 26.48 -14.16
C ASP A 89 0.81 26.74 -12.74
N LEU A 90 0.43 25.66 -12.06
CA LEU A 90 0.12 25.66 -10.64
C LEU A 90 1.20 24.88 -9.90
N ASP A 91 1.87 25.55 -8.96
CA ASP A 91 2.96 24.97 -8.17
C ASP A 91 2.57 24.84 -6.70
N PHE A 92 2.44 23.59 -6.24
CA PHE A 92 2.25 23.16 -4.86
C PHE A 92 3.44 22.29 -4.38
N ASP A 93 4.62 22.41 -5.00
CA ASP A 93 5.81 21.66 -4.61
C ASP A 93 6.10 21.84 -3.11
N GLU A 94 6.27 20.73 -2.38
CA GLU A 94 6.49 20.69 -0.93
C GLU A 94 5.42 21.38 -0.05
N ALA A 95 4.25 21.71 -0.62
CA ALA A 95 3.18 22.36 0.14
C ALA A 95 2.54 21.40 1.15
N ILE A 96 2.14 21.93 2.32
CA ILE A 96 1.50 21.17 3.39
C ILE A 96 0.08 21.67 3.59
N LEU A 97 -0.91 20.83 3.29
CA LEU A 97 -2.32 21.16 3.45
C LEU A 97 -2.88 20.43 4.68
N ARG A 98 -3.04 21.16 5.78
CA ARG A 98 -3.65 20.65 7.02
C ARG A 98 -5.18 20.65 6.97
N GLY A 99 -5.74 21.59 6.22
CA GLY A 99 -7.17 21.65 5.88
C GLY A 99 -7.57 20.67 4.78
N SER A 100 -8.88 20.57 4.55
CA SER A 100 -9.43 19.85 3.40
C SER A 100 -9.17 20.65 2.13
N CYS A 101 -8.91 19.97 1.03
CA CYS A 101 -8.62 20.63 -0.24
C CYS A 101 -9.58 20.18 -1.35
N ALA A 102 -10.13 21.12 -2.12
CA ALA A 102 -11.10 20.80 -3.17
C ALA A 102 -10.71 21.45 -4.51
N PHE A 103 -10.47 20.62 -5.52
CA PHE A 103 -10.26 20.98 -6.93
C PHE A 103 -11.38 20.40 -7.81
N ARG A 104 -12.60 20.32 -7.29
CA ARG A 104 -13.70 19.67 -8.02
C ARG A 104 -14.05 20.49 -9.26
N GLU A 105 -14.17 19.82 -10.40
CA GLU A 105 -14.42 20.46 -11.70
C GLU A 105 -13.36 21.54 -12.06
N ALA A 106 -12.20 21.54 -11.40
CA ALA A 106 -11.11 22.46 -11.74
C ALA A 106 -10.44 22.02 -13.06
N THR A 107 -9.93 22.99 -13.81
CA THR A 107 -9.22 22.73 -15.08
C THR A 107 -7.81 23.30 -15.01
N PHE A 108 -6.81 22.46 -15.25
CA PHE A 108 -5.40 22.83 -15.33
C PHE A 108 -4.96 22.76 -16.80
N GLN A 109 -4.73 23.91 -17.43
CA GLN A 109 -4.35 23.99 -18.84
C GLN A 109 -2.86 23.66 -19.05
N ARG A 110 -2.03 23.97 -18.05
CA ARG A 110 -0.60 23.72 -18.04
C ARG A 110 -0.23 22.79 -16.88
N ARG A 111 1.04 22.78 -16.48
CA ARG A 111 1.55 21.82 -15.49
C ARG A 111 0.88 22.07 -14.14
N ALA A 112 0.43 20.99 -13.51
CA ALA A 112 -0.01 21.00 -12.11
C ALA A 112 1.00 20.20 -11.29
N ASP A 113 1.80 20.90 -10.49
CA ASP A 113 2.87 20.31 -9.69
C ASP A 113 2.44 20.16 -8.24
N PHE A 114 2.37 18.93 -7.76
CA PHE A 114 2.14 18.55 -6.38
C PHE A 114 3.30 17.67 -5.85
N HIS A 115 4.50 17.81 -6.44
CA HIS A 115 5.69 17.09 -6.00
C HIS A 115 5.92 17.29 -4.51
N ASN A 116 6.12 16.18 -3.79
CA ASN A 116 6.42 16.17 -2.35
C ASN A 116 5.37 16.91 -1.46
N ALA A 117 4.17 17.18 -2.00
CA ALA A 117 3.10 17.83 -1.26
C ALA A 117 2.47 16.85 -0.24
N THR A 118 1.99 17.38 0.88
CA THR A 118 1.37 16.59 1.95
C THR A 118 -0.05 17.05 2.23
N PHE A 119 -1.03 16.15 2.04
CA PHE A 119 -2.44 16.39 2.35
C PHE A 119 -2.84 15.62 3.62
N HIS A 120 -3.04 16.34 4.73
CA HIS A 120 -3.42 15.72 6.01
C HIS A 120 -4.90 15.32 6.09
N LYS A 121 -5.76 16.05 5.38
CA LYS A 121 -7.19 15.75 5.24
C LYS A 121 -7.50 15.27 3.82
N SER A 122 -8.78 15.01 3.55
CA SER A 122 -9.21 14.53 2.25
C SER A 122 -9.03 15.60 1.17
N VAL A 123 -8.61 15.17 -0.01
CA VAL A 123 -8.51 16.01 -1.21
C VAL A 123 -9.43 15.47 -2.31
N SER A 124 -10.08 16.37 -3.05
CA SER A 124 -11.04 16.00 -4.08
C SER A 124 -10.74 16.70 -5.40
N PHE A 125 -10.33 15.92 -6.39
CA PHE A 125 -10.19 16.25 -7.81
C PHE A 125 -11.37 15.69 -8.63
N TRP A 126 -12.56 15.58 -8.03
CA TRP A 126 -13.74 15.04 -8.70
C TRP A 126 -14.03 15.83 -9.97
N ARG A 127 -14.10 15.16 -11.13
CA ARG A 127 -14.30 15.78 -12.45
C ARG A 127 -13.27 16.85 -12.81
N ALA A 128 -12.11 16.86 -12.18
CA ALA A 128 -11.01 17.75 -12.56
C ALA A 128 -10.44 17.37 -13.92
N ARG A 129 -9.91 18.34 -14.65
CA ARG A 129 -9.30 18.17 -15.98
C ARG A 129 -7.85 18.63 -15.93
N PHE A 130 -6.93 17.71 -16.18
CA PHE A 130 -5.51 17.97 -16.33
C PHE A 130 -5.18 17.87 -17.81
N ASN A 131 -5.10 19.02 -18.50
CA ASN A 131 -4.83 19.08 -19.93
C ASN A 131 -3.34 18.96 -20.26
N ASN A 132 -2.48 18.95 -19.23
CA ASN A 132 -1.05 18.79 -19.32
C ASN A 132 -0.54 17.91 -18.17
N VAL A 133 0.77 17.79 -18.03
CA VAL A 133 1.44 16.95 -17.02
C VAL A 133 0.95 17.28 -15.61
N ALA A 134 0.57 16.24 -14.88
CA ALA A 134 0.22 16.31 -13.47
C ALA A 134 1.25 15.52 -12.64
N ASP A 135 2.08 16.24 -11.87
CA ASP A 135 3.13 15.61 -11.07
C ASP A 135 2.67 15.44 -9.62
N PHE A 136 2.57 14.19 -9.19
CA PHE A 136 2.26 13.75 -7.83
C PHE A 136 3.42 12.93 -7.25
N HIS A 137 4.65 13.14 -7.74
CA HIS A 137 5.82 12.41 -7.27
C HIS A 137 6.04 12.66 -5.77
N ARG A 138 6.18 11.58 -4.98
CA ARG A 138 6.35 11.64 -3.52
C ARG A 138 5.22 12.34 -2.75
N VAL A 139 4.05 12.53 -3.37
CA VAL A 139 2.91 13.11 -2.65
C VAL A 139 2.46 12.19 -1.51
N GLU A 140 2.03 12.77 -0.39
CA GLU A 140 1.47 12.03 0.75
C GLU A 140 -0.01 12.39 0.96
N PHE A 141 -0.89 11.42 0.77
CA PHE A 141 -2.31 11.54 1.09
C PHE A 141 -2.63 10.78 2.39
N HIS A 142 -2.83 11.51 3.48
CA HIS A 142 -3.13 10.91 4.80
C HIS A 142 -4.59 10.46 4.96
N ARG A 143 -5.49 11.01 4.14
CA ARG A 143 -6.91 10.64 4.06
C ARG A 143 -7.25 10.30 2.61
N ASN A 144 -8.49 10.53 2.19
CA ASN A 144 -8.95 10.11 0.88
C ASN A 144 -8.45 11.06 -0.21
N ALA A 145 -7.96 10.49 -1.30
CA ALA A 145 -7.62 11.18 -2.53
C ALA A 145 -8.64 10.77 -3.61
N VAL A 146 -9.55 11.69 -3.96
CA VAL A 146 -10.67 11.40 -4.86
C VAL A 146 -10.39 12.00 -6.23
N PHE A 147 -10.15 11.13 -7.21
CA PHE A 147 -10.02 11.43 -8.65
C PHE A 147 -11.21 10.93 -9.46
N HIS A 148 -12.34 10.59 -8.82
CA HIS A 148 -13.54 10.10 -9.49
C HIS A 148 -13.95 10.99 -10.68
N GLU A 149 -14.12 10.37 -11.86
CA GLU A 149 -14.44 11.05 -13.13
C GLU A 149 -13.43 12.16 -13.54
N ALA A 150 -12.20 12.13 -13.04
CA ALA A 150 -11.16 13.03 -13.49
C ALA A 150 -10.63 12.64 -14.88
N TYR A 151 -10.09 13.61 -15.61
CA TYR A 151 -9.52 13.45 -16.94
C TYR A 151 -8.06 13.89 -16.93
N PHE A 152 -7.17 12.98 -17.27
CA PHE A 152 -5.75 13.25 -17.51
C PHE A 152 -5.46 13.08 -18.99
N TYR A 153 -5.29 14.22 -19.68
CA TYR A 153 -4.99 14.27 -21.14
C TYR A 153 -3.50 14.16 -21.45
N ASN A 154 -2.65 14.05 -20.41
CA ASN A 154 -1.22 13.90 -20.54
C ASN A 154 -0.68 13.02 -19.40
N GLU A 155 0.65 12.95 -19.28
CA GLU A 155 1.34 12.10 -18.31
C GLU A 155 0.97 12.43 -16.85
N VAL A 156 0.83 11.37 -16.04
CA VAL A 156 0.58 11.48 -14.61
C VAL A 156 1.63 10.69 -13.84
N ASN A 157 2.26 11.35 -12.88
CA ASN A 157 3.36 10.78 -12.11
C ASN A 157 2.99 10.61 -10.64
N PHE A 158 2.62 9.39 -10.21
CA PHE A 158 2.43 9.01 -8.81
C PHE A 158 3.61 8.20 -8.25
N ARG A 159 4.81 8.33 -8.84
CA ARG A 159 5.98 7.58 -8.35
C ARG A 159 6.26 7.92 -6.89
N ARG A 160 6.50 6.91 -6.06
CA ARG A 160 6.75 7.06 -4.61
C ARG A 160 5.62 7.78 -3.84
N ALA A 161 4.42 7.89 -4.40
CA ALA A 161 3.28 8.45 -3.70
C ALA A 161 2.85 7.54 -2.53
N LEU A 162 2.39 8.14 -1.43
CA LEU A 162 1.87 7.43 -0.27
C LEU A 162 0.36 7.68 -0.13
N PHE A 163 -0.44 6.63 -0.26
CA PHE A 163 -1.89 6.67 -0.06
C PHE A 163 -2.26 5.97 1.25
N GLN A 164 -2.43 6.74 2.34
CA GLN A 164 -2.85 6.17 3.62
C GLN A 164 -4.36 5.92 3.71
N GLY A 165 -5.17 6.76 3.03
CA GLY A 165 -6.61 6.59 2.91
C GLY A 165 -7.02 5.97 1.58
N ILE A 166 -8.26 6.24 1.16
CA ILE A 166 -8.82 5.70 -0.09
C ILE A 166 -8.28 6.49 -1.28
N LEU A 167 -7.70 5.82 -2.27
CA LEU A 167 -7.53 6.35 -3.63
C LEU A 167 -8.76 5.96 -4.44
N ASP A 168 -9.56 6.93 -4.86
CA ASP A 168 -10.73 6.69 -5.71
C ASP A 168 -10.49 7.26 -7.11
N CYS A 169 -10.18 6.38 -8.06
CA CYS A 169 -10.04 6.65 -9.49
C CYS A 169 -11.21 6.07 -10.29
N THR A 170 -12.39 5.88 -9.69
CA THR A 170 -13.57 5.35 -10.39
C THR A 170 -13.93 6.20 -11.60
N ARG A 171 -14.10 5.60 -12.79
CA ARG A 171 -14.37 6.30 -14.07
C ARG A 171 -13.35 7.38 -14.45
N THR A 172 -12.11 7.27 -13.97
CA THR A 172 -11.03 8.20 -14.36
C THR A 172 -10.52 7.85 -15.74
N TRP A 173 -10.24 8.85 -16.56
CA TRP A 173 -9.63 8.68 -17.88
C TRP A 173 -8.15 9.07 -17.84
N PHE A 174 -7.27 8.12 -18.13
CA PHE A 174 -5.84 8.33 -18.32
C PHE A 174 -5.51 8.11 -19.80
N SER A 175 -5.30 9.20 -20.53
CA SER A 175 -5.01 9.14 -21.98
C SER A 175 -3.58 8.69 -22.28
N GLU A 176 -2.62 9.09 -21.45
CA GLU A 176 -1.19 8.89 -21.65
C GLU A 176 -0.59 8.10 -20.48
N THR A 177 0.74 8.09 -20.41
CA THR A 177 1.50 7.33 -19.42
C THR A 177 1.12 7.71 -17.98
N THR A 178 0.71 6.72 -17.18
CA THR A 178 0.43 6.86 -15.75
C THR A 178 1.39 5.99 -14.95
N THR A 179 2.16 6.58 -14.03
CA THR A 179 3.19 5.83 -13.28
C THR A 179 2.93 5.80 -11.78
N PHE A 180 2.85 4.60 -11.20
CA PHE A 180 2.71 4.33 -9.76
C PHE A 180 3.95 3.63 -9.18
N ASN A 181 5.11 3.73 -9.85
CA ASN A 181 6.30 2.98 -9.41
C ASN A 181 6.72 3.37 -7.99
N ASN A 182 6.98 2.38 -7.14
CA ASN A 182 7.34 2.53 -5.73
C ASN A 182 6.28 3.26 -4.90
N ALA A 183 5.04 3.39 -5.39
CA ALA A 183 3.94 3.92 -4.60
C ALA A 183 3.58 2.96 -3.47
N THR A 184 3.15 3.50 -2.35
CA THR A 184 2.71 2.74 -1.18
C THR A 184 1.24 2.98 -0.94
N PHE A 185 0.44 1.91 -0.93
CA PHE A 185 -0.99 2.00 -0.65
C PHE A 185 -1.30 1.30 0.68
N LEU A 186 -1.71 2.07 1.68
CA LEU A 186 -2.13 1.57 3.00
C LEU A 186 -3.65 1.54 3.16
N GLY A 187 -4.38 2.34 2.37
CA GLY A 187 -5.84 2.26 2.25
C GLY A 187 -6.25 1.58 0.95
N THR A 188 -7.54 1.63 0.59
CA THR A 188 -8.06 0.96 -0.61
C THR A 188 -7.81 1.79 -1.86
N ALA A 189 -7.50 1.13 -2.99
CA ALA A 189 -7.34 1.77 -4.28
C ALA A 189 -8.43 1.27 -5.24
N ASN A 190 -9.28 2.18 -5.70
CA ASN A 190 -10.42 1.86 -6.55
C ASN A 190 -10.27 2.45 -7.95
N PHE A 191 -10.14 1.59 -8.95
CA PHE A 191 -10.05 1.92 -10.37
C PHE A 191 -11.23 1.34 -11.17
N THR A 192 -12.38 1.14 -10.52
CA THR A 192 -13.59 0.62 -11.20
C THR A 192 -13.97 1.49 -12.40
N ALA A 193 -14.13 0.89 -13.58
CA ALA A 193 -14.38 1.60 -14.83
C ALA A 193 -13.37 2.71 -15.18
N ALA A 194 -12.17 2.71 -14.58
CA ALA A 194 -11.09 3.58 -15.03
C ALA A 194 -10.56 3.11 -16.37
N GLN A 195 -10.15 4.05 -17.22
CA GLN A 195 -9.65 3.79 -18.56
C GLN A 195 -8.20 4.25 -18.66
N PHE A 196 -7.32 3.35 -19.08
CA PHE A 196 -5.90 3.61 -19.31
C PHE A 196 -5.61 3.36 -20.78
N VAL A 197 -5.59 4.43 -21.57
CA VAL A 197 -5.29 4.36 -23.01
C VAL A 197 -3.79 4.21 -23.23
N GLY A 198 -3.00 4.98 -22.48
CA GLY A 198 -1.54 4.91 -22.48
C GLY A 198 -0.98 3.88 -21.49
N VAL A 199 0.35 3.88 -21.36
CA VAL A 199 1.07 2.92 -20.51
C VAL A 199 0.80 3.18 -19.02
N ALA A 200 0.29 2.18 -18.32
CA ALA A 200 0.19 2.21 -16.87
C ALA A 200 1.33 1.39 -16.21
N ALA A 201 2.25 2.08 -15.53
CA ALA A 201 3.41 1.46 -14.90
C ALA A 201 3.21 1.27 -13.39
N PHE A 202 3.19 0.02 -12.95
CA PHE A 202 3.00 -0.37 -11.54
C PHE A 202 4.17 -1.25 -11.08
N ARG A 203 5.37 -0.68 -10.93
CA ARG A 203 6.58 -1.41 -10.45
C ARG A 203 6.81 -1.20 -8.96
N ASP A 204 7.25 -2.24 -8.25
CA ASP A 204 7.65 -2.18 -6.83
C ASP A 204 6.62 -1.54 -5.89
N ILE A 205 5.34 -1.78 -6.15
CA ILE A 205 4.27 -1.24 -5.32
C ILE A 205 4.22 -1.96 -3.99
N GLN A 206 4.19 -1.18 -2.92
CA GLN A 206 4.09 -1.70 -1.56
C GLN A 206 2.63 -1.66 -1.10
N TYR A 207 2.10 -2.84 -0.83
CA TYR A 207 0.85 -3.01 -0.10
C TYR A 207 1.20 -3.55 1.29
N ILE A 208 0.55 -3.06 2.35
CA ILE A 208 0.65 -3.73 3.65
C ILE A 208 -0.43 -4.82 3.68
N PRO A 209 -0.08 -6.11 3.55
CA PRO A 209 -1.04 -7.17 3.78
C PRO A 209 -1.46 -7.17 5.26
N ASN A 210 -2.74 -7.45 5.54
CA ASN A 210 -3.24 -7.77 6.89
C ASN A 210 -2.69 -9.13 7.35
N THR A 211 -1.38 -9.28 7.46
CA THR A 211 -0.73 -10.45 8.05
C THR A 211 -0.39 -10.17 9.52
N LEU A 212 -0.21 -11.23 10.31
CA LEU A 212 0.03 -11.14 11.77
C LEU A 212 1.39 -10.52 12.13
N PHE A 213 2.35 -10.46 11.21
CA PHE A 213 3.69 -9.93 11.48
C PHE A 213 3.76 -8.40 11.59
N PRO A 214 3.12 -7.60 10.72
CA PRO A 214 3.05 -6.16 10.95
C PRO A 214 2.29 -5.79 12.23
N LEU A 215 1.45 -6.67 12.81
CA LEU A 215 0.77 -6.43 14.09
C LEU A 215 1.73 -6.40 15.30
N ILE A 216 2.85 -7.12 15.25
CA ILE A 216 3.83 -7.15 16.34
C ILE A 216 4.74 -5.91 16.26
N GLY A 217 5.13 -5.47 15.06
CA GLY A 217 5.89 -4.22 14.86
C GLY A 217 5.05 -2.94 14.96
N ALA A 218 3.78 -2.97 14.55
CA ALA A 218 2.87 -1.81 14.59
C ALA A 218 2.39 -1.45 15.99
N LYS A 219 2.64 -2.27 17.01
CA LYS A 219 2.42 -1.85 18.41
C LYS A 219 3.34 -0.69 18.83
N LEU A 220 4.46 -0.45 18.12
CA LEU A 220 5.33 0.72 18.31
C LEU A 220 4.91 1.95 17.48
N ARG A 221 4.02 1.80 16.49
CA ARG A 221 3.53 2.89 15.62
C ARG A 221 2.01 2.86 15.56
N LYS A 222 1.35 3.70 16.37
CA LYS A 222 -0.12 3.89 16.40
C LYS A 222 -0.68 4.26 15.02
N LYS A 223 -1.04 3.28 14.20
CA LYS A 223 -2.12 3.34 13.19
C LYS A 223 -2.42 1.91 12.69
N ARG A 224 -3.65 1.46 12.91
CA ARG A 224 -4.18 0.22 12.31
C ARG A 224 -4.50 0.51 10.84
N TYR A 225 -3.69 0.00 9.92
CA TYR A 225 -4.01 0.01 8.49
C TYR A 225 -4.88 -1.22 8.18
N ARG A 226 -5.94 -1.05 7.38
CA ARG A 226 -6.73 -2.17 6.83
C ARG A 226 -5.99 -2.67 5.59
N ALA A 227 -6.05 -3.98 5.30
CA ALA A 227 -5.48 -4.54 4.08
C ALA A 227 -5.97 -3.76 2.86
N THR A 228 -5.02 -3.46 1.99
CA THR A 228 -5.29 -2.76 0.75
C THR A 228 -6.06 -3.65 -0.21
N GLU A 229 -7.21 -3.18 -0.66
CA GLU A 229 -7.98 -3.82 -1.74
C GLU A 229 -7.82 -3.00 -3.01
N PHE A 230 -7.48 -3.65 -4.13
CA PHE A 230 -7.30 -3.04 -5.44
C PHE A 230 -8.44 -3.42 -6.39
N TYR A 231 -9.33 -2.49 -6.70
CA TYR A 231 -10.48 -2.74 -7.58
C TYR A 231 -10.19 -2.32 -9.01
N LEU A 232 -10.17 -3.27 -9.94
CA LEU A 232 -10.14 -2.99 -11.38
C LEU A 232 -11.19 -3.90 -12.05
N ASP A 233 -12.32 -3.29 -12.41
CA ASP A 233 -13.32 -3.87 -13.29
C ASP A 233 -13.29 -3.01 -14.55
N SER A 234 -12.34 -3.31 -15.44
CA SER A 234 -12.33 -2.71 -16.76
C SER A 234 -12.54 -3.82 -17.79
N GLN A 235 -13.55 -3.64 -18.63
CA GLN A 235 -13.75 -4.48 -19.82
C GLN A 235 -12.62 -4.32 -20.86
N HIS A 236 -11.61 -3.48 -20.56
CA HIS A 236 -10.52 -3.07 -21.44
C HIS A 236 -9.12 -3.34 -20.83
N VAL A 237 -8.99 -4.31 -19.91
CA VAL A 237 -7.65 -4.74 -19.41
C VAL A 237 -6.73 -5.14 -20.57
N ASP A 238 -7.31 -5.60 -21.68
CA ASP A 238 -6.60 -6.01 -22.90
C ASP A 238 -5.82 -4.86 -23.58
N GLU A 239 -6.18 -3.60 -23.35
CA GLU A 239 -5.50 -2.43 -23.92
C GLU A 239 -4.24 -2.02 -23.15
N VAL A 240 -4.03 -2.53 -21.93
CA VAL A 240 -2.83 -2.16 -21.15
C VAL A 240 -1.60 -2.88 -21.71
N GLU A 241 -0.64 -2.13 -22.26
CA GLU A 241 0.58 -2.68 -22.87
C GLU A 241 1.49 -3.44 -21.88
N ASN A 242 1.36 -3.23 -20.57
CA ASN A 242 2.26 -3.81 -19.58
C ASN A 242 1.85 -5.25 -19.17
N PRO A 243 2.59 -6.30 -19.59
CA PRO A 243 2.24 -7.70 -19.29
C PRO A 243 2.31 -8.03 -17.79
N PHE A 244 3.18 -7.37 -17.04
CA PHE A 244 3.27 -7.56 -15.58
C PHE A 244 2.02 -7.06 -14.87
N PHE A 245 1.47 -5.93 -15.32
CA PHE A 245 0.25 -5.38 -14.74
C PHE A 245 -0.95 -6.27 -15.04
N LYS A 246 -1.08 -6.77 -16.28
CA LYS A 246 -2.12 -7.74 -16.66
C LYS A 246 -2.09 -8.99 -15.77
N ARG A 247 -0.91 -9.60 -15.58
CA ARG A 247 -0.73 -10.76 -14.70
C ARG A 247 -1.09 -10.45 -13.25
N TYR A 248 -0.68 -9.29 -12.75
CA TYR A 248 -0.97 -8.84 -11.38
C TYR A 248 -2.48 -8.64 -11.14
N VAL A 249 -3.18 -8.00 -12.08
CA VAL A 249 -4.63 -7.81 -12.02
C VAL A 249 -5.36 -9.15 -12.03
N ALA A 250 -4.97 -10.06 -12.93
CA ALA A 250 -5.58 -11.39 -13.02
C ALA A 250 -5.42 -12.19 -11.71
N ASP A 251 -4.23 -12.15 -11.09
CA ASP A 251 -3.97 -12.79 -9.79
C ASP A 251 -4.88 -12.23 -8.69
N GLN A 252 -5.04 -10.90 -8.62
CA GLN A 252 -5.92 -10.25 -7.66
C GLN A 252 -7.40 -10.62 -7.87
N GLN A 253 -7.86 -10.67 -9.12
CA GLN A 253 -9.22 -11.09 -9.46
C GLN A 253 -9.47 -12.56 -9.07
N PHE A 254 -8.51 -13.44 -9.32
CA PHE A 254 -8.60 -14.85 -8.92
C PHE A 254 -8.70 -14.99 -7.40
N ILE A 255 -7.83 -14.32 -6.64
CA ILE A 255 -7.86 -14.35 -5.17
C ILE A 255 -9.23 -13.90 -4.64
N ARG A 256 -9.85 -12.90 -5.27
CA ARG A 256 -11.19 -12.42 -4.90
C ARG A 256 -12.28 -13.43 -5.18
N ALA A 257 -12.33 -13.95 -6.40
CA ALA A 257 -13.29 -14.97 -6.79
C ALA A 257 -13.17 -16.20 -5.87
N PHE A 258 -11.94 -16.60 -5.55
CA PHE A 258 -11.67 -17.69 -4.61
C PHE A 258 -12.12 -17.36 -3.18
N ASN A 259 -11.88 -16.12 -2.70
CA ASN A 259 -12.30 -15.69 -1.36
C ASN A 259 -13.83 -15.60 -1.22
N GLN A 260 -14.53 -15.20 -2.29
CA GLN A 260 -16.00 -15.21 -2.34
C GLN A 260 -16.56 -16.63 -2.37
N ALA A 261 -15.95 -17.52 -3.18
CA ALA A 261 -16.39 -18.91 -3.28
C ALA A 261 -16.08 -19.72 -2.01
N ASN A 262 -14.89 -19.52 -1.42
CA ASN A 262 -14.36 -20.33 -0.32
C ASN A 262 -13.71 -19.47 0.79
N PRO A 263 -14.51 -18.80 1.63
CA PRO A 263 -14.00 -17.84 2.62
C PRO A 263 -13.15 -18.47 3.74
N VAL A 264 -13.32 -19.77 4.01
CA VAL A 264 -12.52 -20.49 5.02
C VAL A 264 -11.15 -20.88 4.45
N LEU A 265 -11.12 -21.47 3.26
CA LEU A 265 -9.87 -21.85 2.58
C LEU A 265 -9.03 -20.62 2.26
N ALA A 266 -9.66 -19.52 1.81
CA ALA A 266 -8.95 -18.27 1.55
C ALA A 266 -8.29 -17.70 2.81
N ARG A 267 -8.97 -17.80 3.97
CA ARG A 267 -8.37 -17.40 5.26
C ARG A 267 -7.17 -18.27 5.63
N LEU A 268 -7.25 -19.59 5.45
CA LEU A 268 -6.14 -20.52 5.71
C LEU A 268 -4.96 -20.27 4.75
N TRP A 269 -5.24 -20.05 3.47
CA TRP A 269 -4.22 -19.78 2.46
C TRP A 269 -3.52 -18.44 2.69
N ARG A 270 -4.28 -17.40 3.07
CA ARG A 270 -3.72 -16.11 3.52
C ARG A 270 -2.84 -16.26 4.76
N TRP A 271 -3.31 -17.03 5.76
CA TRP A 271 -2.61 -17.19 7.03
C TRP A 271 -1.30 -17.98 6.90
N SER A 272 -1.26 -18.96 6.01
CA SER A 272 -0.08 -19.79 5.78
C SER A 272 0.99 -19.10 4.93
N SER A 273 0.61 -18.44 3.83
CA SER A 273 1.58 -17.96 2.82
C SER A 273 1.32 -16.55 2.28
N ASP A 274 0.31 -15.84 2.81
CA ASP A 274 -0.22 -14.60 2.23
C ASP A 274 -0.58 -14.78 0.75
N TYR A 275 -1.37 -15.82 0.46
CA TYR A 275 -1.74 -16.23 -0.91
C TYR A 275 -0.53 -16.57 -1.80
N GLY A 276 0.50 -17.19 -1.23
CA GLY A 276 1.73 -17.57 -1.94
C GLY A 276 2.72 -16.43 -2.18
N ARG A 277 2.54 -15.27 -1.55
CA ARG A 277 3.37 -14.08 -1.77
C ARG A 277 4.54 -13.97 -0.80
N SER A 278 4.40 -14.52 0.42
CA SER A 278 5.40 -14.38 1.48
C SER A 278 6.19 -15.66 1.70
N LEU A 279 7.39 -15.71 1.12
CA LEU A 279 8.36 -16.79 1.37
C LEU A 279 8.79 -16.84 2.84
N ALA A 280 8.97 -15.68 3.47
CA ALA A 280 9.38 -15.60 4.87
C ALA A 280 8.33 -16.20 5.82
N LEU A 281 7.03 -15.97 5.53
CA LEU A 281 5.94 -16.51 6.34
C LEU A 281 5.90 -18.05 6.22
N TRP A 282 6.03 -18.56 5.00
CA TRP A 282 6.05 -19.99 4.76
C TRP A 282 7.25 -20.68 5.42
N ALA A 283 8.45 -20.11 5.28
CA ALA A 283 9.65 -20.60 5.97
C ALA A 283 9.51 -20.55 7.50
N SER A 284 8.88 -19.52 8.06
CA SER A 284 8.60 -19.43 9.49
C SER A 284 7.68 -20.56 9.96
N TRP A 285 6.63 -20.88 9.19
CA TRP A 285 5.77 -22.01 9.47
C TRP A 285 6.54 -23.34 9.40
N SER A 286 7.39 -23.54 8.39
CA SER A 286 8.23 -24.74 8.29
C SER A 286 9.10 -24.94 9.54
N ILE A 287 9.79 -23.88 9.99
CA ILE A 287 10.62 -23.92 11.20
C ILE A 287 9.76 -24.23 12.43
N LEU A 288 8.59 -23.59 12.56
CA LEU A 288 7.68 -23.86 13.68
C LEU A 288 7.24 -25.33 13.71
N PHE A 289 6.88 -25.91 12.56
CA PHE A 289 6.46 -27.31 12.49
C PHE A 289 7.60 -28.26 12.86
N VAL A 290 8.83 -28.00 12.39
CA VAL A 290 10.02 -28.75 12.83
C VAL A 290 10.17 -28.71 14.36
N PHE A 291 10.02 -27.53 14.97
CA PHE A 291 10.05 -27.43 16.44
C PHE A 291 8.90 -28.19 17.12
N LEU A 292 7.69 -28.17 16.53
CA LEU A 292 6.54 -28.91 17.07
C LEU A 292 6.75 -30.43 17.01
N PHE A 293 7.30 -30.96 15.92
CA PHE A 293 7.66 -32.38 15.80
C PHE A 293 8.79 -32.74 16.78
N ALA A 294 9.81 -31.89 16.93
CA ALA A 294 10.86 -32.08 17.92
C ALA A 294 10.34 -32.17 19.35
N ILE A 295 9.34 -31.35 19.69
CA ILE A 295 8.64 -31.42 20.99
C ILE A 295 7.81 -32.69 21.08
N ALA A 296 7.08 -33.08 20.03
CA ALA A 296 6.29 -34.31 20.00
C ALA A 296 7.15 -35.57 20.16
N TYR A 297 8.38 -35.57 19.63
CA TYR A 297 9.36 -36.65 19.82
C TYR A 297 9.81 -36.77 21.27
N ARG A 298 9.92 -35.65 21.99
CA ARG A 298 10.39 -35.64 23.38
C ARG A 298 9.27 -35.79 24.42
N PHE A 299 8.11 -35.20 24.14
CA PHE A 299 6.96 -35.09 25.04
C PHE A 299 5.69 -35.52 24.32
N PRO A 300 5.54 -36.82 24.02
CA PRO A 300 4.45 -37.32 23.18
C PRO A 300 3.06 -37.13 23.80
N PHE A 301 2.95 -37.05 25.12
CA PHE A 301 1.66 -36.83 25.80
C PHE A 301 1.77 -35.81 26.94
N PRO A 302 0.87 -34.82 27.00
CA PRO A 302 0.78 -33.94 28.17
C PRO A 302 0.11 -34.66 29.35
N ALA A 303 0.49 -34.30 30.58
CA ALA A 303 0.16 -35.03 31.82
C ALA A 303 -1.35 -35.19 32.14
N TRP A 304 -2.24 -34.56 31.39
CA TRP A 304 -3.69 -34.64 31.53
C TRP A 304 -4.34 -35.72 30.64
N MET A 305 -3.59 -36.34 29.73
CA MET A 305 -4.06 -37.41 28.85
C MET A 305 -3.87 -38.78 29.53
N SER A 306 -4.90 -39.65 29.47
CA SER A 306 -5.05 -40.80 30.38
C SER A 306 -4.03 -41.93 30.22
N LEU A 307 -3.83 -42.68 31.32
CA LEU A 307 -2.92 -43.83 31.52
C LEU A 307 -3.07 -45.01 30.52
N TRP A 308 -4.09 -45.04 29.65
CA TRP A 308 -4.29 -46.10 28.64
C TRP A 308 -3.56 -45.85 27.31
N LEU A 309 -2.99 -44.66 27.10
CA LEU A 309 -2.22 -44.30 25.90
C LEU A 309 -0.71 -44.52 26.06
N VAL A 310 -0.26 -45.09 27.18
CA VAL A 310 1.16 -45.30 27.49
C VAL A 310 1.82 -46.26 26.49
N ASP A 311 1.09 -47.24 25.96
CA ASP A 311 1.58 -48.18 24.92
C ASP A 311 1.78 -47.52 23.54
N LEU A 312 1.29 -46.30 23.34
CA LEU A 312 1.46 -45.49 22.12
C LEU A 312 2.58 -44.45 22.24
N THR A 313 3.39 -44.48 23.31
CA THR A 313 4.51 -43.55 23.47
C THR A 313 5.60 -43.84 22.42
N PRO A 314 5.89 -42.93 21.47
CA PRO A 314 6.91 -43.14 20.46
C PRO A 314 8.30 -43.27 21.12
N HIS A 315 9.04 -44.30 20.71
CA HIS A 315 10.40 -44.58 21.18
C HIS A 315 11.40 -44.34 20.06
N PHE A 316 12.51 -43.69 20.39
CA PHE A 316 13.55 -43.30 19.46
C PHE A 316 14.92 -43.55 20.07
N ASP A 317 15.75 -44.32 19.37
CA ASP A 317 17.12 -44.63 19.77
C ASP A 317 18.14 -44.03 18.80
N GLN A 318 19.24 -43.52 19.37
CA GLN A 318 20.38 -43.02 18.62
C GLN A 318 21.43 -44.13 18.47
N ILE A 319 21.76 -44.50 17.23
CA ILE A 319 22.57 -45.70 16.93
C ILE A 319 24.05 -45.34 16.66
N THR A 320 24.38 -44.08 16.40
CA THR A 320 25.73 -43.65 16.02
C THR A 320 26.44 -42.77 17.06
N GLY A 321 27.69 -43.11 17.40
CA GLY A 321 28.62 -42.30 18.20
C GLY A 321 28.67 -42.63 19.71
N GLY A 322 29.36 -41.81 20.51
CA GLY A 322 29.49 -41.95 21.98
C GLY A 322 28.22 -41.64 22.79
N TYR A 323 27.07 -41.55 22.10
CA TYR A 323 25.75 -41.28 22.63
C TYR A 323 24.79 -42.47 22.47
N SER A 324 25.30 -43.62 21.99
CA SER A 324 24.56 -44.88 21.92
C SER A 324 23.85 -45.18 23.25
N GLU A 325 22.57 -45.55 23.17
CA GLU A 325 21.69 -45.93 24.31
C GLU A 325 21.30 -44.79 25.28
N LYS A 326 21.58 -43.52 24.95
CA LYS A 326 21.10 -42.37 25.75
C LYS A 326 19.79 -41.82 25.19
N PRO A 327 18.85 -41.37 26.06
CA PRO A 327 17.62 -40.75 25.60
C PRO A 327 17.93 -39.45 24.85
N LEU A 328 17.25 -39.24 23.72
CA LEU A 328 17.44 -38.06 22.88
C LEU A 328 17.22 -36.76 23.67
N THR A 329 18.22 -35.87 23.58
CA THR A 329 18.08 -34.49 24.05
C THR A 329 17.11 -33.73 23.15
N LEU A 330 16.51 -32.64 23.64
CA LEU A 330 15.61 -31.81 22.82
C LEU A 330 16.29 -31.29 21.54
N TRP A 331 17.58 -30.98 21.61
CA TRP A 331 18.39 -30.59 20.45
C TRP A 331 18.62 -31.75 19.48
N GLY A 332 18.77 -32.98 19.99
CA GLY A 332 18.80 -34.20 19.16
C GLY A 332 17.47 -34.44 18.44
N CYS A 333 16.34 -34.30 19.13
CA CYS A 333 15.01 -34.39 18.51
C CYS A 333 14.80 -33.29 17.45
N PHE A 334 15.29 -32.08 17.70
CA PHE A 334 15.23 -30.99 16.73
C PHE A 334 16.07 -31.28 15.48
N TYR A 335 17.31 -31.76 15.65
CA TYR A 335 18.15 -32.21 14.54
C TYR A 335 17.46 -33.32 13.73
N PHE A 336 16.93 -34.33 14.41
CA PHE A 336 16.23 -35.45 13.76
C PHE A 336 14.99 -34.97 12.98
N SER A 337 14.21 -34.05 13.56
CA SER A 337 13.08 -33.41 12.88
C SER A 337 13.52 -32.62 11.65
N VAL A 338 14.58 -31.82 11.72
CA VAL A 338 15.10 -31.08 10.54
C VAL A 338 15.44 -32.05 9.40
N VAL A 339 16.17 -33.13 9.70
CA VAL A 339 16.65 -34.11 8.72
C VAL A 339 15.49 -34.92 8.12
N THR A 340 14.49 -35.24 8.92
CA THR A 340 13.28 -35.97 8.51
C THR A 340 12.35 -35.07 7.68
N PHE A 341 12.11 -33.83 8.14
CA PHE A 341 11.28 -32.84 7.47
C PHE A 341 11.86 -32.42 6.11
N THR A 342 13.19 -32.39 5.99
CA THR A 342 13.89 -32.17 4.72
C THR A 342 14.06 -33.44 3.89
N THR A 343 13.60 -34.59 4.40
CA THR A 343 13.66 -35.91 3.74
C THR A 343 15.08 -36.42 3.45
N LEU A 344 16.08 -35.88 4.15
CA LEU A 344 17.50 -36.26 3.98
C LEU A 344 17.82 -37.62 4.60
N GLY A 345 17.30 -37.89 5.81
CA GLY A 345 17.40 -39.18 6.50
C GLY A 345 18.84 -39.73 6.69
N PHE A 346 19.63 -39.13 7.59
CA PHE A 346 21.03 -39.57 7.82
C PHE A 346 21.17 -40.95 8.50
N GLY A 347 20.09 -41.51 9.06
CA GLY A 347 20.07 -42.87 9.64
C GLY A 347 20.73 -42.98 11.02
N ASP A 348 20.93 -41.87 11.71
CA ASP A 348 21.55 -41.80 13.03
C ASP A 348 20.55 -42.04 14.18
N VAL A 349 19.26 -41.81 13.94
CA VAL A 349 18.14 -42.03 14.86
C VAL A 349 17.11 -42.95 14.19
N VAL A 350 16.62 -43.95 14.92
CA VAL A 350 15.65 -44.93 14.42
C VAL A 350 14.37 -44.90 15.24
N ALA A 351 13.24 -45.14 14.56
CA ALA A 351 11.93 -45.27 15.15
C ALA A 351 11.65 -46.75 15.48
N ASP A 352 11.74 -47.11 16.75
CA ASP A 352 11.73 -48.52 17.18
C ASP A 352 10.32 -49.10 17.19
N ASN A 353 9.32 -48.28 17.56
CA ASN A 353 7.93 -48.71 17.67
C ASN A 353 7.01 -48.16 16.58
N THR A 354 5.84 -48.79 16.45
CA THR A 354 4.84 -48.42 15.42
C THR A 354 4.37 -46.97 15.54
N ALA A 355 4.26 -46.45 16.77
CA ALA A 355 3.87 -45.07 17.02
C ALA A 355 4.90 -44.05 16.53
N ALA A 356 6.20 -44.29 16.79
CA ALA A 356 7.30 -43.47 16.29
C ALA A 356 7.35 -43.50 14.76
N ARG A 357 7.19 -44.68 14.15
CA ARG A 357 7.18 -44.82 12.68
C ARG A 357 6.02 -44.06 12.04
N PHE A 358 4.84 -44.09 12.67
CA PHE A 358 3.68 -43.32 12.21
C PHE A 358 3.94 -41.80 12.28
N LEU A 359 4.51 -41.33 13.40
CA LEU A 359 4.83 -39.92 13.60
C LEU A 359 5.87 -39.41 12.59
N VAL A 360 6.94 -40.18 12.34
CA VAL A 360 7.97 -39.88 11.32
C VAL A 360 7.35 -39.86 9.92
N THR A 361 6.47 -40.82 9.61
CA THR A 361 5.78 -40.85 8.30
C THR A 361 4.93 -39.61 8.08
N LEU A 362 4.22 -39.15 9.12
CA LEU A 362 3.43 -37.93 9.07
C LEU A 362 4.33 -36.71 8.86
N GLU A 363 5.47 -36.62 9.56
CA GLU A 363 6.45 -35.55 9.37
C GLU A 363 6.98 -35.51 7.94
N VAL A 364 7.34 -36.66 7.34
CA VAL A 364 7.83 -36.73 5.96
C VAL A 364 6.77 -36.24 4.95
N ILE A 365 5.52 -36.67 5.09
CA ILE A 365 4.41 -36.21 4.23
C ILE A 365 4.27 -34.69 4.35
N PHE A 366 4.31 -34.16 5.56
CA PHE A 366 4.18 -32.73 5.81
C PHE A 366 5.39 -31.94 5.26
N GLY A 367 6.60 -32.49 5.42
CA GLY A 367 7.85 -31.96 4.88
C GLY A 367 7.80 -31.78 3.36
N TYR A 368 7.32 -32.79 2.63
CA TYR A 368 7.13 -32.69 1.17
C TYR A 368 6.15 -31.59 0.76
N VAL A 369 5.02 -31.46 1.45
CA VAL A 369 4.03 -30.40 1.18
C VAL A 369 4.64 -29.02 1.41
N MET A 370 5.37 -28.85 2.50
CA MET A 370 6.01 -27.57 2.83
C MET A 370 7.17 -27.24 1.87
N LEU A 371 7.98 -28.22 1.48
CA LEU A 371 9.06 -28.03 0.50
C LEU A 371 8.48 -27.67 -0.89
N GLY A 372 7.45 -28.38 -1.34
CA GLY A 372 6.76 -28.09 -2.61
C GLY A 372 6.16 -26.69 -2.63
N GLY A 373 5.53 -26.27 -1.52
CA GLY A 373 5.04 -24.90 -1.36
C GLY A 373 6.16 -23.85 -1.42
N LEU A 374 7.30 -24.12 -0.77
CA LEU A 374 8.45 -23.21 -0.77
C LEU A 374 9.02 -23.04 -2.18
N ILE A 375 9.21 -24.14 -2.92
CA ILE A 375 9.69 -24.12 -4.31
C ILE A 375 8.71 -23.36 -5.20
N SER A 376 7.40 -23.59 -5.07
CA SER A 376 6.36 -22.88 -5.83
C SER A 376 6.38 -21.37 -5.59
N ILE A 377 6.45 -20.94 -4.32
CA ILE A 377 6.54 -19.52 -3.95
C ILE A 377 7.84 -18.90 -4.48
N PHE A 378 8.96 -19.61 -4.36
CA PHE A 378 10.25 -19.15 -4.84
C PHE A 378 10.28 -19.00 -6.36
N ALA A 379 9.79 -19.99 -7.10
CA ALA A 379 9.69 -19.97 -8.55
C ALA A 379 8.82 -18.80 -9.05
N ASN A 380 7.66 -18.58 -8.42
CA ASN A 380 6.80 -17.44 -8.74
C ASN A 380 7.49 -16.09 -8.50
N LYS A 381 8.35 -15.99 -7.49
CA LYS A 381 9.10 -14.76 -7.17
C LYS A 381 10.26 -14.50 -8.12
N LEU A 382 10.88 -15.55 -8.67
CA LEU A 382 11.88 -15.42 -9.73
C LEU A 382 11.22 -15.06 -11.06
N ALA A 383 10.14 -15.76 -11.43
CA ALA A 383 9.40 -15.55 -12.67
C ALA A 383 8.64 -14.21 -12.73
N SER A 384 8.48 -13.50 -11.61
CA SER A 384 7.93 -12.15 -11.58
C SER A 384 8.99 -11.06 -11.76
N ARG A 385 10.28 -11.42 -11.74
CA ARG A 385 11.43 -10.50 -11.92
C ARG A 385 12.08 -10.58 -13.30
N SER A 386 11.83 -11.66 -14.06
CA SER A 386 12.14 -11.83 -15.48
C SER A 386 10.98 -11.36 -16.33
#